data_AF-A0A522WF29-F1
#
_entry.id   AF-A0A522WF29-F1
#
_cell.length_a   1.000
_cell.length_b   1.000
_cell.length_c   1.000
_cell.angle_alpha   90.00
_cell.angle_beta   90.00
_cell.angle_gamma   90.00
#
_symmetry.space_group_name_H-M   'P 1'
#
loop_
_entity.id
_entity.type
_entity.pdbx_description
1 polymer ?
#
loop_
_entity_poly.entity_id
_entity_poly.type
_entity_poly.pdbx_seq_one_letter_code
_entity_poly.pdbx_strand_id
1 'polypeptide(L)'
;RDEIFIEITPKLHSAKTGKTVWSEVESTKEYRYAGSFGNSRASLSKYITATISKTIRKAIDEAKPVLTSVSAGEGIVTEAKGKLSITSDPSRAKVYLNDVYYGLTPFASEVDAGIYELTLKSVGFKNSKEKLSIRKSEVTEIDVKFEKE
;
A
#
# COMPACT_ATOMS: atom_id res chain seq x y z
N ARG A 1 -9.56 27.85 -34.29
CA ARG A 1 -8.77 26.70 -33.81
C ARG A 1 -9.43 26.25 -32.54
N ASP A 2 -9.74 24.98 -32.41
CA ASP A 2 -10.39 24.47 -31.21
C ASP A 2 -9.29 24.00 -30.25
N GLU A 3 -9.52 24.23 -28.97
CA GLU A 3 -8.66 23.81 -27.87
C GLU A 3 -9.40 22.80 -27.01
N ILE A 4 -8.70 21.75 -26.60
CA ILE A 4 -9.17 20.86 -25.55
C ILE A 4 -8.08 20.73 -24.49
N PHE A 5 -8.49 20.90 -23.25
CA PHE A 5 -7.66 20.69 -22.07
C PHE A 5 -8.34 19.62 -21.20
N ILE A 6 -7.60 18.56 -20.90
CA ILE A 6 -8.06 17.46 -20.07
C ILE A 6 -7.07 17.29 -18.94
N GLU A 7 -7.58 17.31 -17.72
CA GLU A 7 -6.83 17.01 -16.51
C GLU A 7 -7.51 15.83 -15.81
N ILE A 8 -6.72 14.83 -15.44
CA ILE A 8 -7.18 13.66 -14.69
C ILE A 8 -6.31 13.44 -13.47
N THR A 9 -6.90 12.90 -12.41
CA THR A 9 -6.18 12.50 -11.19
C THR A 9 -6.38 11.00 -10.95
N PRO A 10 -5.69 10.15 -11.72
CA PRO A 10 -5.76 8.71 -11.53
C PRO A 10 -5.18 8.31 -10.16
N LYS A 11 -5.84 7.34 -9.52
CA LYS A 11 -5.42 6.77 -8.23
C LYS A 11 -5.35 5.26 -8.36
N LEU A 12 -4.23 4.69 -7.90
CA LEU A 12 -4.00 3.25 -7.84
C LEU A 12 -4.04 2.81 -6.38
N HIS A 13 -4.88 1.82 -6.08
CA HIS A 13 -5.01 1.25 -4.74
C HIS A 13 -4.52 -0.20 -4.74
N SER A 14 -3.86 -0.62 -3.66
CA SER A 14 -3.52 -2.03 -3.45
C SER A 14 -4.78 -2.84 -3.10
N ALA A 15 -5.04 -3.93 -3.82
CA ALA A 15 -6.22 -4.78 -3.60
C ALA A 15 -6.22 -5.46 -2.22
N LYS A 16 -5.04 -5.73 -1.63
CA LYS A 16 -4.91 -6.44 -0.34
C LYS A 16 -5.08 -5.52 0.87
N THR A 17 -4.65 -4.26 0.78
CA THR A 17 -4.60 -3.32 1.93
C THR A 17 -5.48 -2.10 1.77
N GLY A 18 -6.05 -1.87 0.59
CA GLY A 18 -6.83 -0.67 0.26
C GLY A 18 -6.02 0.63 0.24
N LYS A 19 -4.72 0.57 0.50
CA LYS A 19 -3.83 1.73 0.57
C LYS A 19 -3.55 2.27 -0.84
N THR A 20 -3.62 3.60 -1.00
CA THR A 20 -3.22 4.27 -2.24
C THR A 20 -1.71 4.12 -2.45
N VAL A 21 -1.33 3.51 -3.57
CA VAL A 21 0.07 3.22 -3.92
C VAL A 21 0.61 4.18 -4.98
N TRP A 22 -0.26 4.83 -5.74
CA TRP A 22 0.11 5.89 -6.69
C TRP A 22 -1.06 6.83 -6.91
N SER A 23 -0.73 8.11 -7.05
CA SER A 23 -1.66 9.18 -7.38
C SER A 23 -0.85 10.28 -8.03
N GLU A 24 -1.17 10.61 -9.28
CA GLU A 24 -0.50 11.65 -10.04
C GLU A 24 -1.54 12.49 -10.78
N VAL A 25 -1.23 13.75 -11.04
CA VAL A 25 -2.08 14.62 -11.84
C VAL A 25 -1.53 14.61 -13.25
N GLU A 26 -2.34 14.14 -14.19
CA GLU A 26 -1.93 13.97 -15.56
C GLU A 26 -2.79 14.86 -16.46
N SER A 27 -2.14 15.72 -17.24
CA SER A 27 -2.83 16.73 -18.04
C SER A 27 -2.39 16.68 -19.50
N THR A 28 -3.35 16.85 -20.40
CA THR A 28 -3.10 16.87 -21.84
C THR A 28 -3.83 18.07 -22.45
N LYS A 29 -3.06 18.86 -23.19
CA LYS A 29 -3.55 20.00 -23.95
C LYS A 29 -3.37 19.73 -25.45
N GLU A 30 -4.45 19.78 -26.20
CA GLU A 30 -4.41 19.58 -27.66
C GLU A 30 -5.14 20.69 -28.41
N TYR A 31 -4.60 20.98 -29.59
CA TYR A 31 -5.14 21.95 -30.52
C TYR A 31 -5.53 21.27 -31.80
N ARG A 32 -6.70 21.64 -32.35
CA ARG A 32 -7.09 21.22 -33.70
C ARG A 32 -7.57 22.38 -34.55
N TYR A 33 -7.54 22.17 -35.86
CA TYR A 33 -8.19 23.02 -36.83
C TYR A 33 -9.30 22.21 -37.53
N ALA A 34 -10.56 22.51 -37.21
CA ALA A 34 -11.71 21.76 -37.71
C ALA A 34 -12.21 22.24 -39.09
N GLY A 35 -11.83 23.43 -39.55
CA GLY A 35 -12.42 24.02 -40.76
C GLY A 35 -13.94 24.18 -40.67
N SER A 36 -14.61 24.35 -41.81
CA SER A 36 -16.07 24.59 -41.90
C SER A 36 -16.95 23.36 -41.63
N PHE A 37 -16.39 22.14 -41.67
CA PHE A 37 -17.14 20.88 -41.51
C PHE A 37 -16.70 20.02 -40.30
N GLY A 38 -15.60 20.35 -39.64
CA GLY A 38 -15.02 19.51 -38.59
C GLY A 38 -15.66 19.65 -37.20
N ASN A 39 -16.64 20.54 -37.03
CA ASN A 39 -17.33 20.78 -35.76
C ASN A 39 -18.69 20.08 -35.63
N SER A 40 -18.95 19.04 -36.44
CA SER A 40 -20.11 18.18 -36.23
C SER A 40 -20.08 17.51 -34.84
N ARG A 41 -21.25 17.18 -34.29
CA ARG A 41 -21.37 16.45 -33.01
C ARG A 41 -20.56 15.15 -33.00
N ALA A 42 -20.55 14.42 -34.11
CA ALA A 42 -19.75 13.21 -34.27
C ALA A 42 -18.24 13.50 -34.25
N SER A 43 -17.81 14.54 -34.95
CA SER A 43 -16.39 14.95 -35.02
C SER A 43 -15.87 15.48 -33.68
N LEU A 44 -16.70 16.18 -32.90
CA LEU A 44 -16.37 16.64 -31.55
C LEU A 44 -16.32 15.48 -30.57
N SER A 45 -17.31 14.58 -30.59
CA SER A 45 -17.32 13.38 -29.75
C SER A 45 -16.10 12.51 -29.99
N LYS A 46 -15.76 12.22 -31.25
CA LYS A 46 -14.57 11.44 -31.60
C LYS A 46 -13.28 12.10 -31.11
N TYR A 47 -13.17 13.42 -31.26
CA TYR A 47 -12.01 14.18 -30.80
C TYR A 47 -11.86 14.09 -29.28
N ILE A 48 -12.92 14.42 -28.53
CA ILE A 48 -12.93 14.34 -27.06
C ILE A 48 -12.57 12.93 -26.59
N THR A 49 -13.21 11.89 -27.15
CA THR A 49 -12.94 10.50 -26.78
C THR A 49 -11.50 10.10 -27.07
N ALA A 50 -10.94 10.53 -28.20
CA ALA A 50 -9.55 10.25 -28.56
C ALA A 50 -8.58 10.92 -27.57
N THR A 51 -8.81 12.19 -27.22
CA THR A 51 -7.95 12.91 -26.29
C THR A 51 -8.04 12.32 -24.88
N ILE A 52 -9.23 11.97 -24.39
CA ILE A 52 -9.40 11.25 -23.10
C ILE A 52 -8.63 9.93 -23.12
N SER A 53 -8.80 9.13 -24.18
CA SER A 53 -8.13 7.84 -24.30
C SER A 53 -6.60 7.99 -24.30
N LYS A 54 -6.09 9.06 -24.91
CA LYS A 54 -4.66 9.39 -24.92
C LYS A 54 -4.16 9.72 -23.51
N THR A 55 -4.86 10.60 -22.78
CA THR A 55 -4.48 10.98 -21.42
C THR A 55 -4.50 9.79 -20.46
N ILE A 56 -5.52 8.93 -20.58
CA ILE A 56 -5.61 7.69 -19.78
C ILE A 56 -4.44 6.74 -20.11
N ARG A 57 -4.11 6.56 -21.39
CA ARG A 57 -2.96 5.71 -21.79
C ARG A 57 -1.64 6.26 -21.24
N LYS A 58 -1.43 7.58 -21.29
CA LYS A 58 -0.26 8.23 -20.70
C LYS A 58 -0.17 7.99 -19.20
N ALA A 59 -1.27 8.20 -18.47
CA ALA A 59 -1.35 7.89 -17.05
C ALA A 59 -1.07 6.40 -16.74
N ILE A 60 -1.56 5.48 -17.57
CA ILE A 60 -1.27 4.04 -17.40
C ILE A 60 0.21 3.76 -17.65
N ASP A 61 0.81 4.35 -18.68
CA ASP A 61 2.23 4.19 -18.99
C ASP A 61 3.14 4.73 -17.87
N GLU A 62 2.76 5.85 -17.24
CA GLU A 62 3.42 6.40 -16.05
C GLU A 62 3.19 5.54 -14.80
N ALA A 63 2.03 4.89 -14.69
CA ALA A 63 1.75 3.93 -13.62
C ALA A 63 2.39 2.54 -13.85
N LYS A 64 2.79 2.17 -15.07
CA LYS A 64 3.45 0.88 -15.37
C LYS A 64 4.65 0.58 -14.48
N PRO A 65 5.63 1.48 -14.26
CA PRO A 65 6.74 1.20 -13.34
C PRO A 65 6.27 0.87 -11.93
N VAL A 66 5.21 1.53 -11.44
CA VAL A 66 4.60 1.24 -10.14
C VAL A 66 3.87 -0.11 -10.17
N LEU A 67 3.14 -0.43 -11.24
CA LEU A 67 2.51 -1.73 -11.41
C LEU A 67 3.54 -2.85 -11.49
N THR A 68 4.68 -2.63 -12.14
CA THR A 68 5.78 -3.60 -12.18
C THR A 68 6.53 -3.68 -10.86
N SER A 69 6.64 -2.63 -10.06
CA SER A 69 7.23 -2.73 -8.71
C SER A 69 6.24 -3.29 -7.67
N VAL A 70 4.94 -3.15 -7.90
CA VAL A 70 3.87 -3.77 -7.11
C VAL A 70 3.67 -5.24 -7.50
N SER A 71 3.81 -5.59 -8.80
CA SER A 71 3.71 -6.96 -9.32
C SER A 71 5.02 -7.75 -9.21
N ALA A 72 6.18 -7.12 -9.43
CA ALA A 72 7.49 -7.65 -8.99
C ALA A 72 7.72 -7.41 -7.48
N GLY A 73 6.72 -6.85 -6.80
CA GLY A 73 6.55 -6.91 -5.35
C GLY A 73 6.00 -8.26 -4.87
N GLU A 74 5.81 -9.23 -5.78
CA GLU A 74 5.84 -10.67 -5.49
C GLU A 74 7.18 -11.30 -5.97
N GLY A 75 8.29 -10.55 -5.87
CA GLY A 75 9.69 -11.00 -5.93
C GLY A 75 10.57 -10.00 -6.70
N ILE A 76 11.41 -9.14 -6.11
CA ILE A 76 12.25 -9.21 -4.90
C ILE A 76 12.22 -7.81 -4.27
N VAL A 77 11.32 -7.56 -3.32
CA VAL A 77 11.84 -7.02 -2.06
C VAL A 77 12.40 -8.27 -1.42
N THR A 78 13.69 -8.34 -1.09
CA THR A 78 14.03 -9.26 0.00
C THR A 78 13.28 -8.70 1.19
N GLU A 79 12.02 -9.14 1.37
CA GLU A 79 11.36 -9.22 2.66
C GLU A 79 12.41 -9.84 3.53
N ALA A 80 13.06 -8.95 4.23
CA ALA A 80 14.14 -9.22 5.11
C ALA A 80 13.47 -9.89 6.31
N LYS A 81 12.99 -11.13 6.16
CA LYS A 81 12.23 -11.77 7.21
C LYS A 81 13.14 -11.89 8.43
N GLY A 82 12.67 -11.30 9.52
CA GLY A 82 13.25 -11.50 10.84
C GLY A 82 12.52 -12.66 11.50
N LYS A 83 13.22 -13.40 12.35
CA LYS A 83 12.54 -14.37 13.22
C LYS A 83 12.07 -13.61 14.45
N LEU A 84 10.76 -13.58 14.67
CA LEU A 84 10.17 -12.97 15.85
C LEU A 84 9.80 -14.08 16.83
N SER A 85 10.39 -14.05 18.01
CA SER A 85 10.07 -14.95 19.11
C SER A 85 9.55 -14.14 20.29
N ILE A 86 8.30 -14.38 20.68
CA ILE A 86 7.64 -13.65 21.76
C ILE A 86 7.26 -14.64 22.84
N THR A 87 7.86 -14.47 24.01
CA THR A 87 7.51 -15.18 25.24
C THR A 87 6.87 -14.22 26.23
N SER A 88 5.95 -14.75 27.05
CA SER A 88 5.39 -13.97 28.13
C SER A 88 5.15 -14.81 29.37
N ASP A 89 5.23 -14.16 30.53
CA ASP A 89 4.87 -14.72 31.83
C ASP A 89 3.77 -13.84 32.47
N PRO A 90 2.51 -14.32 32.58
CA PRO A 90 2.04 -15.68 32.30
C PRO A 90 1.96 -16.02 30.79
N SER A 91 2.01 -17.32 30.50
CA SER A 91 1.80 -17.85 29.16
C SER A 91 0.33 -17.70 28.71
N ARG A 92 0.07 -17.79 27.40
CA ARG A 92 -1.25 -17.55 26.76
C ARG A 92 -1.71 -16.09 26.73
N ALA A 93 -0.78 -15.14 26.66
CA ALA A 93 -1.11 -13.76 26.36
C ALA A 93 -1.48 -13.60 24.87
N LYS A 94 -2.46 -12.76 24.57
CA LYS A 94 -2.87 -12.44 23.19
C LYS A 94 -1.85 -11.48 22.58
N VAL A 95 -1.29 -11.88 21.44
CA VAL A 95 -0.30 -11.12 20.68
C VAL A 95 -1.00 -10.31 19.59
N TYR A 96 -0.78 -9.00 19.60
CA TYR A 96 -1.22 -8.10 18.55
C TYR A 96 -0.02 -7.34 17.97
N LEU A 97 0.11 -7.27 16.66
CA LEU A 97 1.08 -6.41 15.97
C LEU A 97 0.31 -5.40 15.13
N ASN A 98 0.53 -4.10 15.33
CA ASN A 98 -0.21 -3.02 14.65
C ASN A 98 -1.73 -3.20 14.73
N ASP A 99 -2.24 -3.55 15.91
CA ASP A 99 -3.65 -3.87 16.19
C ASP A 99 -4.23 -5.12 15.49
N VAL A 100 -3.42 -5.88 14.74
CA VAL A 100 -3.81 -7.16 14.13
C VAL A 100 -3.48 -8.32 15.09
N TYR A 101 -4.42 -9.25 15.29
CA TYR A 101 -4.23 -10.41 16.17
C TYR A 101 -3.43 -11.54 15.49
N TYR A 102 -2.33 -11.98 16.10
CA TYR A 102 -1.45 -13.03 15.55
C TYR A 102 -1.57 -14.38 16.27
N GLY A 103 -2.01 -14.39 17.53
CA GLY A 103 -2.15 -15.63 18.29
C GLY A 103 -1.90 -15.47 19.78
N LEU A 104 -1.40 -16.54 20.40
CA LEU A 104 -1.11 -16.62 21.82
C LEU A 104 0.38 -16.88 22.05
N THR A 105 0.94 -16.34 23.14
CA THR A 105 2.32 -16.65 23.56
C THR A 105 2.42 -18.06 24.16
N PRO A 106 3.53 -18.80 23.94
CA PRO A 106 4.70 -18.44 23.13
C PRO A 106 4.40 -18.41 21.63
N PHE A 107 4.81 -17.33 20.96
CA PHE A 107 4.60 -17.14 19.52
C PHE A 107 5.96 -17.02 18.83
N ALA A 108 6.22 -17.88 17.85
CA ALA A 108 7.42 -17.82 17.02
C ALA A 108 7.01 -17.88 15.55
N SER A 109 7.33 -16.83 14.79
CA SER A 109 7.06 -16.80 13.36
C SER A 109 8.04 -15.87 12.62
N GLU A 110 8.15 -16.08 11.32
CA GLU A 110 8.89 -15.19 10.45
C GLU A 110 8.00 -14.01 10.07
N VAL A 111 8.44 -12.80 10.44
CA VAL A 111 7.72 -11.55 10.19
C VAL A 111 8.62 -10.67 9.34
N ASP A 112 8.01 -9.90 8.45
CA ASP A 112 8.74 -8.99 7.58
C ASP A 112 9.53 -7.95 8.42
N ALA A 113 10.73 -7.59 7.98
CA ALA A 113 11.48 -6.53 8.65
C ALA A 113 10.72 -5.20 8.55
N GLY A 114 10.59 -4.53 9.68
CA GLY A 114 9.78 -3.33 9.81
C GLY A 114 9.64 -2.90 11.26
N ILE A 115 9.01 -1.75 11.45
CA ILE A 115 8.67 -1.23 12.78
C ILE A 115 7.22 -1.61 13.06
N TYR A 116 7.00 -2.33 14.14
CA TYR A 116 5.68 -2.79 14.58
C TYR A 116 5.38 -2.28 15.98
N GLU A 117 4.12 -1.95 16.26
CA GLU A 117 3.63 -1.77 17.61
C GLU A 117 3.14 -3.11 18.14
N LEU A 118 3.91 -3.73 19.03
CA LEU A 118 3.53 -4.93 19.74
C LEU A 118 2.62 -4.56 20.90
N THR A 119 1.42 -5.15 20.93
CA THR A 119 0.51 -5.07 22.06
C THR A 119 0.24 -6.46 22.59
N LEU A 120 0.55 -6.68 23.86
CA LEU A 120 0.29 -7.94 24.55
C LEU A 120 -0.82 -7.73 25.58
N LYS A 121 -1.85 -8.59 25.51
CA LYS A 121 -2.99 -8.55 26.41
C LYS A 121 -3.16 -9.90 27.11
N SER A 122 -3.11 -9.89 28.44
CA SER A 122 -3.42 -11.05 29.27
C SER A 122 -4.62 -10.75 30.15
N VAL A 123 -5.41 -11.77 30.46
CA VAL A 123 -6.62 -11.61 31.28
C VAL A 123 -6.21 -11.37 32.73
N GLY A 124 -6.61 -10.24 33.30
CA GLY A 124 -6.28 -9.88 34.69
C GLY A 124 -4.90 -9.25 34.89
N PHE A 125 -4.27 -8.76 33.82
CA PHE A 125 -2.99 -8.05 33.87
C PHE A 125 -3.05 -6.78 33.02
N LYS A 126 -2.15 -5.82 33.31
CA LYS A 126 -2.04 -4.58 32.55
C LYS A 126 -1.56 -4.86 31.12
N ASN A 127 -2.16 -4.19 30.14
CA ASN A 127 -1.73 -4.31 28.75
C ASN A 127 -0.33 -3.74 28.57
N SER A 128 0.56 -4.50 27.92
CA SER A 128 1.89 -4.03 27.55
C SER A 128 1.90 -3.57 26.09
N LYS A 129 2.48 -2.41 25.83
CA LYS A 129 2.66 -1.84 24.49
C LYS A 129 4.12 -1.49 24.29
N GLU A 130 4.73 -2.04 23.24
CA GLU A 130 6.14 -1.84 22.95
C GLU A 130 6.35 -1.64 21.45
N LYS A 131 7.27 -0.73 21.10
CA LYS A 131 7.67 -0.51 19.71
C LYS A 131 8.81 -1.45 19.37
N LEU A 132 8.53 -2.37 18.45
CA LEU A 132 9.47 -3.37 18.00
C LEU A 132 10.06 -2.97 16.64
N SER A 133 11.37 -3.04 16.51
CA SER A 133 12.07 -2.88 15.22
C SER A 133 12.64 -4.23 14.79
N ILE A 134 12.00 -4.88 13.83
CA ILE A 134 12.43 -6.17 13.29
C ILE A 134 13.42 -5.89 12.15
N ARG A 135 14.62 -6.44 12.29
CA ARG A 135 15.70 -6.29 11.31
C ARG A 135 15.89 -7.56 10.48
N LYS A 136 16.46 -7.39 9.29
CA LYS A 136 16.77 -8.48 8.35
C LYS A 136 17.64 -9.55 9.00
N SER A 137 17.24 -10.82 8.90
CA SER A 137 18.06 -11.96 9.33
C SER A 137 18.48 -11.91 10.81
N GLU A 138 17.79 -11.11 11.62
CA GLU A 138 17.99 -11.01 13.06
C GLU A 138 16.87 -11.80 13.75
N VAL A 139 17.21 -12.47 14.84
CA VAL A 139 16.24 -13.10 15.73
C VAL A 139 15.90 -12.06 16.78
N THR A 140 14.70 -11.52 16.73
CA THR A 140 14.21 -10.59 17.74
C THR A 140 13.44 -11.40 18.77
N GLU A 141 14.06 -11.58 19.93
CA GLU A 141 13.46 -12.26 21.07
C GLU A 141 12.94 -11.21 22.06
N ILE A 142 11.67 -11.35 22.44
CA ILE A 142 11.03 -10.45 23.40
C ILE A 142 10.48 -11.31 24.52
N ASP A 143 10.95 -11.04 25.74
CA ASP A 143 10.40 -11.62 26.95
C ASP A 143 9.65 -10.54 27.73
N VAL A 144 8.33 -10.72 27.85
CA VAL A 144 7.46 -9.77 28.56
C VAL A 144 6.92 -10.39 29.84
N LYS A 145 7.27 -9.78 30.96
CA LYS A 145 6.70 -10.10 32.27
C LYS A 145 5.55 -9.17 32.55
N PHE A 146 4.36 -9.73 32.76
CA PHE A 146 3.20 -8.92 33.10
C PHE A 146 3.24 -8.51 34.57
N GLU A 147 3.05 -7.23 34.82
CA GLU A 147 2.75 -6.72 36.15
C GLU A 147 1.25 -6.86 36.42
N LYS A 148 0.92 -7.35 37.62
CA LYS A 148 -0.47 -7.39 38.09
C LYS A 148 -0.94 -5.95 38.32
N GLU A 149 -2.17 -5.69 37.92
CA GLU A 149 -2.89 -4.45 38.22
C GLU A 149 -3.36 -4.42 39.68
#